data_AF-A0AAE2BUD6-F1
#
_entry.id   AF-A0AAE2BUD6-F1
#
_cell.length_a   1.000
_cell.length_b   1.000
_cell.length_c   1.000
_cell.angle_alpha   90.00
_cell.angle_beta   90.00
_cell.angle_gamma   90.00
#
_symmetry.space_group_name_H-M   'P 1'
#
loop_
_entity.id
_entity.type
_entity.pdbx_description
1 polymer ?
#
loop_
_entity_poly.entity_id
_entity_poly.type
_entity_poly.pdbx_seq_one_letter_code
_entity_poly.pdbx_strand_id
1 'polypeptide(L)'
;MSGKTKAELVFIPSPGRGHLLATVQMAKLLIDRDERLSITVLVIKPSYDLNSSLNSYSPESNSRIRFIDITTVKSLPMSVSSPHAFHKLLIENHKDPVRNSVTKIVQDFGPNGGLAGFVIDMSCIAMIDVANEFEVPTYMFFTSGASTLGLMFHFQGLRDYQNQDVAVYENSSEELSIPSYKLPVPAKLLPALIFHKEWQHDVTRLH
;
A
#
# COMPACT_ATOMS: atom_id res chain seq x y z
N MET A 1 6.44 -25.88 -29.10
CA MET A 1 6.71 -25.33 -27.75
C MET A 1 5.71 -24.23 -27.50
N SER A 2 4.74 -24.41 -26.61
CA SER A 2 3.83 -23.33 -26.22
C SER A 2 4.65 -22.30 -25.44
N GLY A 3 4.81 -21.08 -25.97
CA GLY A 3 5.53 -20.02 -25.30
C GLY A 3 4.81 -19.68 -23.99
N LYS A 4 5.49 -19.79 -22.85
CA LYS A 4 4.93 -19.39 -21.56
C LYS A 4 4.59 -17.89 -21.62
N THR A 5 3.33 -17.53 -21.47
CA THR A 5 2.90 -16.13 -21.36
C THR A 5 3.56 -15.47 -20.16
N LYS A 6 4.20 -14.32 -20.37
CA LYS A 6 4.79 -13.52 -19.30
C LYS A 6 3.70 -12.69 -18.60
N ALA A 7 3.75 -12.63 -17.28
CA ALA A 7 2.82 -11.88 -16.46
C ALA A 7 3.55 -10.75 -15.75
N GLU A 8 2.96 -9.56 -15.74
CA GLU A 8 3.49 -8.39 -15.02
C GLU A 8 2.57 -8.03 -13.86
N LEU A 9 3.15 -7.85 -12.68
CA LEU A 9 2.46 -7.21 -11.56
C LEU A 9 2.99 -5.80 -11.35
N VAL A 10 2.07 -4.86 -11.14
CA VAL A 10 2.42 -3.49 -10.73
C VAL A 10 2.28 -3.38 -9.22
N PHE A 11 3.38 -3.05 -8.56
CA PHE A 11 3.46 -2.91 -7.10
C PHE A 11 3.41 -1.42 -6.75
N ILE A 12 2.52 -1.03 -5.84
CA ILE A 12 2.36 0.34 -5.35
C ILE A 12 2.49 0.34 -3.82
N PRO A 13 3.72 0.45 -3.27
CA PRO A 13 3.94 0.57 -1.84
C PRO A 13 3.44 1.90 -1.31
N SER A 14 3.18 1.95 0.00
CA SER A 14 3.03 3.24 0.69
C SER A 14 4.34 4.03 0.65
N PRO A 15 4.29 5.36 0.48
CA PRO A 15 5.43 6.23 0.71
C PRO A 15 6.04 6.01 2.10
N GLY A 16 7.28 5.50 2.14
CA GLY A 16 8.00 5.24 3.38
C GLY A 16 8.98 4.08 3.26
N ARG A 17 10.13 4.22 3.93
CA ARG A 17 11.25 3.27 3.82
C ARG A 17 10.86 1.83 4.17
N GLY A 18 10.12 1.65 5.27
CA GLY A 18 9.69 0.34 5.76
C GLY A 18 8.74 -0.37 4.80
N HIS A 19 7.78 0.36 4.24
CA HIS A 19 6.82 -0.16 3.28
C HIS A 19 7.50 -0.58 1.97
N LEU A 20 8.41 0.25 1.45
CA LEU A 20 9.16 -0.06 0.24
C LEU A 20 10.02 -1.31 0.43
N LEU A 21 10.76 -1.41 1.54
CA LEU A 21 11.62 -2.57 1.81
C LEU A 21 10.80 -3.87 1.86
N ALA A 22 9.70 -3.89 2.61
CA ALA A 22 8.84 -5.07 2.71
C ALA A 22 8.25 -5.46 1.33
N THR A 23 7.83 -4.47 0.56
CA THR A 23 7.28 -4.64 -0.79
C THR A 23 8.30 -5.25 -1.75
N VAL A 24 9.56 -4.80 -1.70
CA VAL A 24 10.65 -5.34 -2.51
C VAL A 24 10.98 -6.78 -2.12
N GLN A 25 10.95 -7.12 -0.82
CA GLN A 25 11.15 -8.50 -0.39
C GLN A 25 10.02 -9.42 -0.86
N MET A 26 8.77 -8.95 -0.80
CA MET A 26 7.64 -9.67 -1.38
C MET A 26 7.82 -9.87 -2.89
N ALA A 27 8.24 -8.84 -3.62
CA ALA A 27 8.49 -8.92 -5.06
C ALA A 27 9.55 -9.98 -5.39
N LYS A 28 10.68 -10.01 -4.65
CA LYS A 28 11.73 -11.04 -4.80
C LYS A 28 11.17 -12.45 -4.60
N LEU A 29 10.45 -12.67 -3.51
CA LEU A 29 9.83 -13.98 -3.23
C LEU A 29 8.86 -14.44 -4.31
N LEU A 30 8.15 -13.53 -4.98
CA LEU A 30 7.24 -13.90 -6.05
C LEU A 30 7.98 -14.24 -7.35
N ILE A 31 8.98 -13.44 -7.74
CA ILE A 31 9.74 -13.74 -8.97
C ILE A 31 10.53 -15.04 -8.83
N ASP A 32 11.08 -15.33 -7.64
CA ASP A 32 11.82 -16.57 -7.37
C ASP A 32 10.93 -17.83 -7.46
N ARG A 33 9.61 -17.67 -7.31
CA ARG A 33 8.64 -18.77 -7.39
C ARG A 33 8.12 -19.04 -8.80
N ASP A 34 8.09 -18.03 -9.67
CA ASP A 34 7.59 -18.19 -11.03
C ASP A 34 8.43 -17.38 -12.03
N GLU A 35 9.18 -18.07 -12.89
CA GLU A 35 10.00 -17.48 -13.96
C GLU A 35 9.21 -16.67 -14.99
N ARG A 36 7.88 -16.80 -15.03
CA ARG A 36 7.02 -16.03 -15.94
C ARG A 36 6.67 -14.66 -15.40
N LEU A 37 6.91 -14.41 -14.11
CA LEU A 37 6.50 -13.20 -13.43
C LEU A 37 7.58 -12.12 -13.53
N SER A 38 7.16 -10.93 -13.91
CA SER A 38 7.93 -9.69 -13.78
C SER A 38 7.16 -8.72 -12.90
N ILE A 39 7.87 -7.82 -12.24
CA ILE A 39 7.28 -6.88 -11.29
C ILE A 39 7.81 -5.48 -11.55
N THR A 40 6.92 -4.51 -11.63
CA THR A 40 7.28 -3.09 -11.65
C THR A 40 6.80 -2.43 -10.36
N VAL A 41 7.73 -1.91 -9.57
CA VAL A 41 7.46 -1.13 -8.37
C VAL A 41 7.38 0.35 -8.75
N LEU A 42 6.19 0.93 -8.64
CA LEU A 42 5.97 2.36 -8.82
C LEU A 42 6.21 3.08 -7.49
N VAL A 43 7.27 3.85 -7.40
CA VAL A 43 7.67 4.51 -6.16
C VAL A 43 7.14 5.94 -6.13
N ILE A 44 6.34 6.23 -5.11
CA ILE A 44 5.85 7.56 -4.77
C ILE A 44 6.64 8.05 -3.55
N LYS A 45 7.41 9.12 -3.69
CA LYS A 45 8.12 9.74 -2.57
C LYS A 45 7.39 11.00 -2.08
N PRO A 46 7.33 11.22 -0.76
CA PRO A 46 6.90 12.49 -0.23
C PRO A 46 7.96 13.57 -0.49
N SER A 47 7.55 14.84 -0.49
CA SER A 47 8.42 15.99 -0.79
C SER A 47 9.64 16.13 0.14
N TYR A 48 9.58 15.60 1.36
CA TYR A 48 10.70 15.60 2.30
C TYR A 48 11.72 14.48 2.06
N ASP A 49 11.41 13.50 1.21
CA ASP A 49 12.27 12.33 0.94
C ASP A 49 12.72 12.27 -0.53
N LEU A 50 12.66 13.39 -1.26
CA LEU A 50 13.03 13.45 -2.69
C LEU A 50 14.48 13.00 -2.96
N ASN A 51 15.37 13.15 -1.98
CA ASN A 51 16.78 12.81 -2.09
C ASN A 51 17.07 11.33 -1.78
N SER A 52 16.08 10.53 -1.38
CA SER A 52 16.31 9.11 -1.11
C SER A 52 16.60 8.35 -2.40
N SER A 53 17.75 7.68 -2.43
CA SER A 53 18.17 6.91 -3.59
C SER A 53 17.51 5.53 -3.60
N LEU A 54 16.90 5.18 -4.74
CA LEU A 54 16.39 3.84 -4.99
C LEU A 54 17.51 2.81 -5.15
N ASN A 55 18.77 3.23 -5.30
CA ASN A 55 19.92 2.35 -5.51
C ASN A 55 20.11 1.35 -4.36
N SER A 56 19.66 1.68 -3.15
CA SER A 56 19.69 0.76 -2.01
C SER A 56 18.65 -0.37 -2.07
N TYR A 57 17.64 -0.22 -2.91
CA TYR A 57 16.58 -1.21 -3.15
C TYR A 57 16.71 -1.89 -4.52
N SER A 58 17.47 -1.28 -5.44
CA SER A 58 17.70 -1.81 -6.78
C SER A 58 18.33 -3.19 -6.68
N PRO A 59 17.67 -4.23 -7.23
CA PRO A 59 18.28 -5.52 -7.41
C PRO A 59 19.38 -5.43 -8.46
N GLU A 60 20.20 -6.47 -8.53
CA GLU A 60 21.27 -6.59 -9.52
C GLU A 60 20.74 -6.38 -10.95
N SER A 61 21.60 -5.92 -11.85
CA SER A 61 21.28 -5.40 -13.20
C SER A 61 20.50 -6.35 -14.13
N ASN A 62 20.21 -7.59 -13.70
CA ASN A 62 19.48 -8.62 -14.44
C ASN A 62 18.18 -9.09 -13.76
N SER A 63 17.62 -8.33 -12.82
CA SER A 63 16.40 -8.76 -12.12
C SER A 63 15.12 -8.55 -12.95
N ARG A 64 14.14 -9.43 -12.76
CA ARG A 64 12.75 -9.29 -13.25
C ARG A 64 11.92 -8.25 -12.46
N ILE A 65 12.57 -7.46 -11.60
CA ILE A 65 11.97 -6.36 -10.84
C ILE A 65 12.51 -5.03 -11.39
N ARG A 66 11.60 -4.14 -11.75
CA ARG A 66 11.89 -2.77 -12.22
C ARG A 66 11.35 -1.76 -11.22
N PHE A 67 12.06 -0.65 -11.05
CA PHE A 67 11.62 0.48 -10.24
C PHE A 67 11.36 1.67 -11.16
N ILE A 68 10.20 2.31 -11.00
CA ILE A 68 9.88 3.56 -11.68
C ILE A 68 9.55 4.57 -10.60
N ASP A 69 10.39 5.60 -10.49
CA ASP A 69 10.09 6.76 -9.65
C ASP A 69 9.03 7.61 -10.37
N ILE A 70 7.85 7.69 -9.78
CA ILE A 70 6.71 8.47 -10.32
C ILE A 70 6.43 9.71 -9.48
N THR A 71 7.38 10.10 -8.62
CA THR A 71 7.23 11.26 -7.75
C THR A 71 7.07 12.52 -8.57
N THR A 72 5.96 13.23 -8.36
CA THR A 72 5.71 14.52 -9.00
C THR A 72 6.06 15.66 -8.03
N VAL A 73 6.85 16.63 -8.49
CA VAL A 73 7.27 17.82 -7.69
C VAL A 73 6.12 18.84 -7.55
N LYS A 74 4.88 18.48 -7.89
CA LYS A 74 3.75 19.40 -7.72
C LYS A 74 3.64 19.70 -6.22
N SER A 75 3.75 20.99 -5.87
CA SER A 75 3.69 21.45 -4.49
C SER A 75 2.34 21.01 -3.91
N LEU A 76 2.35 19.98 -3.06
CA LEU A 76 1.22 19.70 -2.20
C LEU A 76 0.99 20.96 -1.36
N PRO A 77 -0.25 21.49 -1.27
CA PRO A 77 -0.52 22.71 -0.53
C PRO A 77 0.00 22.54 0.90
N MET A 78 0.86 23.46 1.35
CA MET A 78 1.50 23.37 2.68
C MET A 78 0.51 23.41 3.87
N SER A 79 -0.79 23.61 3.62
CA SER A 79 -1.83 23.74 4.64
C SER A 79 -2.55 22.43 5.00
N VAL A 80 -1.92 21.27 4.82
CA VAL A 80 -2.60 20.00 5.16
C VAL A 80 -2.69 19.82 6.67
N SER A 81 -3.90 19.53 7.16
CA SER A 81 -4.26 19.57 8.58
C SER A 81 -3.70 18.41 9.42
N SER A 82 -3.24 17.32 8.79
CA SER A 82 -2.68 16.16 9.49
C SER A 82 -1.71 15.36 8.59
N PRO A 83 -0.81 14.54 9.15
CA PRO A 83 0.03 13.62 8.37
C PRO A 83 -0.78 12.61 7.54
N HIS A 84 -1.94 12.17 8.04
CA HIS A 84 -2.80 11.24 7.32
C HIS A 84 -3.50 11.93 6.12
N ALA A 85 -4.07 13.11 6.32
CA ALA A 85 -4.65 13.90 5.24
C ALA A 85 -3.60 14.23 4.16
N PHE A 86 -2.35 14.48 4.57
CA PHE A 86 -1.23 14.67 3.63
C PHE A 86 -0.96 13.41 2.81
N HIS A 87 -0.89 12.26 3.47
CA HIS A 87 -0.69 10.96 2.82
C HIS A 87 -1.82 10.67 1.83
N LYS A 88 -3.09 10.81 2.25
CA LYS A 88 -4.25 10.60 1.38
C LYS A 88 -4.21 11.50 0.14
N LEU A 89 -3.95 12.79 0.32
CA LEU A 89 -3.83 13.74 -0.79
C LEU A 89 -2.66 13.39 -1.71
N LEU A 90 -1.53 12.96 -1.15
CA LEU A 90 -0.37 12.49 -1.91
C LEU A 90 -0.76 11.30 -2.79
N ILE A 91 -1.42 10.28 -2.24
CA ILE A 91 -1.86 9.10 -3.02
C ILE A 91 -2.88 9.51 -4.09
N GLU A 92 -3.91 10.29 -3.75
CA GLU A 92 -4.93 10.74 -4.71
C GLU A 92 -4.31 11.51 -5.88
N ASN A 93 -3.37 12.42 -5.61
CA ASN A 93 -2.68 13.19 -6.66
C ASN A 93 -1.75 12.33 -7.55
N HIS A 94 -1.44 11.09 -7.14
CA HIS A 94 -0.63 10.16 -7.92
C HIS A 94 -1.45 9.19 -8.79
N LYS A 95 -2.79 9.27 -8.79
CA LYS A 95 -3.62 8.46 -9.70
C LYS A 95 -3.24 8.64 -11.18
N ASP A 96 -3.12 9.88 -11.65
CA ASP A 96 -2.76 10.15 -13.05
C ASP A 96 -1.33 9.70 -13.40
N PRO A 97 -0.28 10.02 -12.61
CA PRO A 97 1.05 9.44 -12.80
C PRO A 97 1.08 7.91 -12.84
N VAL A 98 0.34 7.25 -11.96
CA VAL A 98 0.23 5.78 -11.94
C VAL A 98 -0.42 5.29 -13.22
N ARG A 99 -1.60 5.82 -13.58
CA ARG A 99 -2.32 5.45 -14.80
C ARG A 99 -1.42 5.59 -16.04
N ASN A 100 -0.77 6.73 -16.20
CA ASN A 100 0.12 6.99 -17.34
C ASN A 100 1.32 6.02 -17.38
N SER A 101 1.89 5.69 -16.23
CA SER A 101 3.00 4.73 -16.14
C SER A 101 2.55 3.33 -16.50
N VAL A 102 1.40 2.88 -16.00
CA VAL A 102 0.87 1.55 -16.30
C VAL A 102 0.45 1.44 -17.77
N THR A 103 -0.17 2.46 -18.35
CA THR A 103 -0.49 2.49 -19.78
C THR A 103 0.77 2.29 -20.64
N LYS A 104 1.89 2.93 -20.29
CA LYS A 104 3.17 2.73 -20.99
C LYS A 104 3.69 1.30 -20.81
N ILE A 105 3.67 0.78 -19.58
CA ILE A 105 4.05 -0.61 -19.29
C ILE A 105 3.24 -1.60 -20.14
N VAL A 106 1.92 -1.36 -20.26
CA VAL A 106 1.02 -2.19 -21.07
C VAL A 106 1.37 -2.09 -22.56
N GLN A 107 1.63 -0.89 -23.07
CA GLN A 107 2.02 -0.66 -24.47
C GLN A 107 3.38 -1.29 -24.82
N ASP A 108 4.29 -1.38 -23.85
CA ASP A 108 5.60 -2.01 -24.03
C ASP A 108 5.53 -3.55 -24.07
N PHE A 109 4.38 -4.17 -23.74
CA PHE A 109 4.22 -5.61 -23.87
C PHE A 109 4.06 -6.03 -25.33
N GLY A 110 4.87 -7.03 -25.72
CA GLY A 110 4.65 -7.79 -26.95
C GLY A 110 3.48 -8.78 -26.81
N PRO A 111 3.16 -9.51 -27.89
CA PRO A 111 1.99 -10.40 -27.97
C PRO A 111 1.98 -11.58 -26.97
N ASN A 112 3.10 -11.83 -26.28
CA ASN A 112 3.28 -12.97 -25.38
C ASN A 112 3.35 -12.58 -23.90
N GLY A 113 2.84 -11.41 -23.52
CA GLY A 113 2.73 -11.00 -22.13
C GLY A 113 1.68 -9.93 -21.88
N GLY A 114 1.41 -9.66 -20.61
CA GLY A 114 0.44 -8.64 -20.23
C GLY A 114 0.44 -8.34 -18.73
N LEU A 115 -0.27 -7.26 -18.40
CA LEU A 115 -0.55 -6.89 -17.02
C LEU A 115 -1.47 -7.94 -16.39
N ALA A 116 -1.04 -8.51 -15.26
CA ALA A 116 -1.75 -9.56 -14.55
C ALA A 116 -2.46 -9.07 -13.29
N GLY A 117 -2.11 -7.88 -12.79
CA GLY A 117 -2.74 -7.31 -11.62
C GLY A 117 -1.91 -6.24 -10.92
N PHE A 118 -2.54 -5.63 -9.92
CA PHE A 118 -1.92 -4.67 -9.03
C PHE A 118 -1.71 -5.30 -7.66
N VAL A 119 -0.61 -4.95 -7.01
CA VAL A 119 -0.38 -5.22 -5.59
C VAL A 119 -0.18 -3.88 -4.89
N ILE A 120 -1.15 -3.49 -4.06
CA ILE A 120 -1.18 -2.18 -3.42
C ILE A 120 -0.99 -2.31 -1.91
N ASP A 121 -0.34 -1.33 -1.31
CA ASP A 121 -0.34 -1.16 0.14
C ASP A 121 -1.74 -0.77 0.65
N MET A 122 -2.09 -1.17 1.87
CA MET A 122 -3.38 -0.81 2.50
C MET A 122 -3.60 0.71 2.54
N SER A 123 -2.56 1.51 2.72
CA SER A 123 -2.69 2.98 2.72
C SER A 123 -2.82 3.58 1.30
N CYS A 124 -2.69 2.76 0.25
CA CYS A 124 -2.78 3.15 -1.15
C CYS A 124 -4.11 2.71 -1.81
N ILE A 125 -5.18 2.46 -1.03
CA ILE A 125 -6.46 1.94 -1.55
C ILE A 125 -7.07 2.76 -2.69
N ALA A 126 -6.77 4.06 -2.78
CA ALA A 126 -7.25 4.90 -3.87
C ALA A 126 -6.76 4.41 -5.25
N MET A 127 -5.70 3.59 -5.29
CA MET A 127 -5.19 2.98 -6.52
C MET A 127 -6.07 1.84 -7.06
N ILE A 128 -7.03 1.35 -6.27
CA ILE A 128 -8.05 0.42 -6.77
C ILE A 128 -8.82 1.05 -7.93
N ASP A 129 -9.16 2.34 -7.83
CA ASP A 129 -9.85 3.06 -8.89
C ASP A 129 -9.07 3.01 -10.21
N VAL A 130 -7.75 3.20 -10.15
CA VAL A 130 -6.86 3.14 -11.31
C VAL A 130 -6.73 1.70 -11.82
N ALA A 131 -6.58 0.73 -10.93
CA ALA A 131 -6.45 -0.68 -11.32
C ALA A 131 -7.69 -1.21 -12.05
N ASN A 132 -8.89 -0.78 -11.63
CA ASN A 132 -10.16 -1.15 -12.26
C ASN A 132 -10.25 -0.70 -13.72
N GLU A 133 -9.60 0.41 -14.09
CA GLU A 133 -9.54 0.88 -15.49
C GLU A 133 -8.79 -0.07 -16.43
N PHE A 134 -7.92 -0.92 -15.88
CA PHE A 134 -7.16 -1.92 -16.63
C PHE A 134 -7.79 -3.31 -16.61
N GLU A 135 -8.96 -3.48 -15.96
CA GLU A 135 -9.72 -4.73 -15.90
C GLU A 135 -8.91 -5.93 -15.37
N VAL A 136 -7.97 -5.68 -14.46
CA VAL A 136 -7.13 -6.70 -13.80
C VAL A 136 -7.39 -6.76 -12.30
N PRO A 137 -7.13 -7.91 -11.64
CA PRO A 137 -7.33 -8.02 -10.20
C PRO A 137 -6.39 -7.10 -9.41
N THR A 138 -6.87 -6.64 -8.26
CA THR A 138 -6.07 -5.92 -7.26
C THR A 138 -5.90 -6.78 -6.02
N TYR A 139 -4.66 -6.91 -5.56
CA TYR A 139 -4.29 -7.58 -4.33
C TYR A 139 -3.79 -6.56 -3.32
N MET A 140 -4.15 -6.74 -2.06
CA MET A 140 -3.65 -5.90 -0.98
C MET A 140 -2.45 -6.57 -0.30
N PHE A 141 -1.37 -5.81 -0.12
CA PHE A 141 -0.24 -6.19 0.70
C PHE A 141 -0.22 -5.34 1.98
N PHE A 142 -0.49 -5.98 3.11
CA PHE A 142 -0.37 -5.33 4.42
C PHE A 142 1.05 -5.53 4.96
N THR A 143 1.83 -4.45 4.99
CA THR A 143 3.25 -4.47 5.38
C THR A 143 3.49 -4.66 6.88
N SER A 144 2.43 -4.57 7.68
CA SER A 144 2.46 -4.78 9.13
C SER A 144 2.03 -6.20 9.53
N GLY A 145 2.21 -6.56 10.80
CA GLY A 145 1.88 -7.89 11.30
C GLY A 145 0.37 -8.17 11.42
N ALA A 146 -0.02 -9.44 11.42
CA ALA A 146 -1.41 -9.87 11.56
C ALA A 146 -2.10 -9.38 12.84
N SER A 147 -1.35 -9.23 13.94
CA SER A 147 -1.90 -8.65 15.18
C SER A 147 -2.36 -7.21 15.00
N THR A 148 -1.61 -6.39 14.25
CA THR A 148 -2.00 -5.02 13.90
C THR A 148 -3.24 -5.00 13.02
N LEU A 149 -3.32 -5.89 12.02
CA LEU A 149 -4.52 -6.01 11.17
C LEU A 149 -5.75 -6.38 11.99
N GLY A 150 -5.63 -7.36 12.88
CA GLY A 150 -6.72 -7.77 13.75
C GLY A 150 -7.13 -6.69 14.75
N LEU A 151 -6.19 -5.87 15.24
CA LEU A 151 -6.50 -4.68 16.04
C LEU A 151 -7.35 -3.69 15.24
N MET A 152 -6.97 -3.42 13.98
CA MET A 152 -7.73 -2.52 13.11
C MET A 152 -9.15 -3.03 12.88
N PHE A 153 -9.32 -4.31 12.57
CA PHE A 153 -10.65 -4.91 12.40
C PHE A 153 -11.48 -4.91 13.68
N HIS A 154 -10.84 -5.12 14.84
CA HIS A 154 -11.54 -5.05 16.12
C HIS A 154 -12.15 -3.66 16.35
N PHE A 155 -11.34 -2.61 16.20
CA PHE A 155 -11.80 -1.24 16.36
C PHE A 155 -12.77 -0.80 15.25
N GLN A 156 -12.65 -1.33 14.04
CA GLN A 156 -13.65 -1.14 12.99
C GLN A 156 -15.00 -1.74 13.41
N GLY A 157 -15.01 -2.97 13.92
CA GLY A 157 -16.23 -3.64 14.36
C GLY A 157 -16.92 -2.96 15.54
N LEU A 158 -16.16 -2.43 16.52
CA LEU A 158 -16.72 -1.62 17.60
C LEU A 158 -17.47 -0.38 17.08
N ARG A 159 -16.93 0.25 16.03
CA ARG A 159 -17.56 1.41 15.39
C ARG A 159 -18.78 1.01 14.58
N ASP A 160 -18.61 0.09 13.62
CA ASP A 160 -19.63 -0.19 12.61
C ASP A 160 -20.83 -0.97 13.17
N TYR A 161 -20.58 -1.90 14.09
CA TYR A 161 -21.62 -2.81 14.58
C TYR A 161 -22.11 -2.46 15.98
N GLN A 162 -21.30 -1.76 16.78
CA GLN A 162 -21.66 -1.39 18.16
C GLN A 162 -21.87 0.12 18.34
N ASN A 163 -21.63 0.92 17.28
CA ASN A 163 -21.76 2.38 17.30
C ASN A 163 -21.00 3.03 18.46
N GLN A 164 -19.85 2.46 18.82
CA GLN A 164 -19.05 2.90 19.95
C GLN A 164 -18.07 3.99 19.53
N ASP A 165 -18.00 5.08 20.31
CA ASP A 165 -16.95 6.07 20.16
C ASP A 165 -15.64 5.51 20.73
N VAL A 166 -14.74 5.08 19.84
CA VAL A 166 -13.45 4.51 20.24
C VAL A 166 -12.47 5.55 20.76
N ALA A 167 -12.74 6.85 20.63
CA ALA A 167 -11.90 7.90 21.20
C ALA A 167 -11.85 7.84 22.73
N VAL A 168 -12.86 7.22 23.38
CA VAL A 168 -12.87 6.99 24.84
C VAL A 168 -11.69 6.14 25.32
N TYR A 169 -11.09 5.37 24.42
CA TYR A 169 -9.95 4.51 24.72
C TYR A 169 -8.60 5.22 24.56
N GLU A 170 -8.57 6.39 23.90
CA GLU A 170 -7.33 7.12 23.70
C GLU A 170 -6.76 7.58 25.05
N ASN A 171 -5.53 7.17 25.36
CA ASN A 171 -4.85 7.39 26.65
C ASN A 171 -5.55 6.77 27.88
N SER A 172 -6.54 5.90 27.68
CA SER A 172 -7.19 5.16 28.77
C SER A 172 -6.27 4.08 29.35
N SER A 173 -6.37 3.81 30.66
CA SER A 173 -5.70 2.66 31.29
C SER A 173 -6.53 1.38 31.25
N GLU A 174 -7.65 1.37 30.52
CA GLU A 174 -8.49 0.18 30.33
C GLU A 174 -7.75 -0.93 29.58
N GLU A 175 -7.91 -2.17 30.05
CA GLU A 175 -7.35 -3.37 29.43
C GLU A 175 -8.33 -3.92 28.38
N LEU A 176 -7.94 -3.85 27.10
CA LEU A 176 -8.80 -4.26 25.98
C LEU A 176 -8.52 -5.69 25.55
N SER A 177 -9.56 -6.51 25.49
CA SER A 177 -9.50 -7.88 24.97
C SER A 177 -9.70 -7.87 23.45
N ILE A 178 -8.60 -7.80 22.71
CA ILE A 178 -8.59 -7.80 21.24
C ILE A 178 -8.44 -9.25 20.74
N PRO A 179 -9.33 -9.77 19.85
CA PRO A 179 -9.28 -11.17 19.41
C PRO A 179 -7.96 -11.64 18.80
N SER A 180 -7.17 -10.74 18.19
CA SER A 180 -5.87 -11.06 17.60
C SER A 180 -4.70 -11.04 18.59
N TYR A 181 -4.96 -10.80 19.87
CA TYR A 181 -3.97 -10.70 20.93
C TYR A 181 -4.20 -11.82 21.96
N LYS A 182 -3.10 -12.41 22.43
CA LYS A 182 -3.17 -13.49 23.44
C LYS A 182 -3.56 -12.96 24.82
N LEU A 183 -3.12 -11.76 25.14
CA LEU A 183 -3.36 -11.10 26.43
C LEU A 183 -4.09 -9.78 26.18
N PRO A 184 -4.92 -9.32 27.13
CA PRO A 184 -5.43 -7.96 27.12
C PRO A 184 -4.28 -6.95 27.03
N VAL A 185 -4.56 -5.82 26.39
CA VAL A 185 -3.58 -4.74 26.20
C VAL A 185 -4.15 -3.44 26.75
N PRO A 186 -3.38 -2.67 27.55
CA PRO A 186 -3.80 -1.36 27.98
C PRO A 186 -4.03 -0.43 26.78
N ALA A 187 -5.18 0.23 26.70
CA ALA A 187 -5.56 1.08 25.57
C ALA A 187 -4.54 2.19 25.28
N LYS A 188 -3.93 2.77 26.33
CA LYS A 188 -2.83 3.75 26.22
C LYS A 188 -1.56 3.26 25.52
N LEU A 189 -1.39 1.95 25.33
CA LEU A 189 -0.25 1.38 24.58
C LEU A 189 -0.58 1.14 23.10
N LEU A 190 -1.83 1.33 22.69
CA LEU A 190 -2.23 1.15 21.30
C LEU A 190 -1.72 2.32 20.43
N PRO A 191 -1.43 2.07 19.14
CA PRO A 191 -1.02 3.13 18.22
C PRO A 191 -2.11 4.20 18.11
N ALA A 192 -1.72 5.47 18.25
CA ALA A 192 -2.64 6.62 18.13
C ALA A 192 -3.48 6.59 16.84
N LEU A 193 -2.89 6.04 15.76
CA LEU A 193 -3.50 5.86 14.45
C LEU A 193 -4.88 5.20 14.47
N ILE A 194 -5.12 4.29 15.43
CA ILE A 194 -6.39 3.55 15.56
C ILE A 194 -7.56 4.47 15.97
N PHE A 195 -7.27 5.55 16.70
CA PHE A 195 -8.26 6.48 17.23
C PHE A 195 -8.59 7.64 16.26
N HIS A 196 -7.71 7.93 15.30
CA HIS A 196 -7.93 9.02 14.34
C HIS A 196 -9.14 8.76 13.44
N LYS A 197 -10.00 9.79 13.29
CA LYS A 197 -11.21 9.71 12.47
C LYS A 197 -10.97 9.47 10.98
N GLU A 198 -9.81 9.87 10.49
CA GLU A 198 -9.52 9.86 9.06
C GLU A 198 -9.13 8.45 8.55
N TRP A 199 -8.47 7.64 9.39
CA TRP A 199 -8.18 6.22 9.11
C TRP A 199 -9.44 5.33 9.10
N GLN A 200 -10.58 5.86 9.54
CA GLN A 200 -11.86 5.15 9.63
C GLN A 200 -12.47 4.89 8.24
N HIS A 201 -12.20 5.75 7.26
CA HIS A 201 -12.77 5.67 5.91
C HIS A 201 -12.01 4.72 4.97
N ASP A 202 -10.74 4.47 5.25
CA ASP A 202 -9.91 3.67 4.36
C ASP A 202 -10.13 2.16 4.57
N VAL A 203 -10.44 1.75 5.81
CA VAL A 203 -10.76 0.35 6.13
C VAL A 203 -12.14 -0.04 5.62
N THR A 204 -13.12 0.87 5.59
CA THR A 204 -14.48 0.59 5.11
C THR A 204 -14.53 0.29 3.61
N ARG A 205 -13.56 0.77 2.82
CA ARG A 205 -13.45 0.47 1.38
C ARG A 205 -12.96 -0.97 1.07
N LEU A 206 -12.62 -1.75 2.10
CA LEU A 206 -12.19 -3.15 1.95
C LEU A 206 -13.35 -4.15 1.92
N HIS A 207 -14.59 -3.67 2.06
CA HIS A 207 -15.83 -4.45 2.04
C HIS A 207 -16.80 -3.87 1.01
#